data_AF-A0A565BPG6-F1
#
_entry.id   AF-A0A565BPG6-F1
#
_cell.length_a   1.000
_cell.length_b   1.000
_cell.length_c   1.000
_cell.angle_alpha   90.00
_cell.angle_beta   90.00
_cell.angle_gamma   90.00
#
_symmetry.space_group_name_H-M   'P 1'
#
loop_
_entity.id
_entity.type
_entity.pdbx_description
1 polymer ?
#
loop_
_entity_poly.entity_id
_entity_poly.type
_entity_poly.pdbx_seq_one_letter_code
_entity_poly.pdbx_strand_id
1 'polypeptide(L)'
;MMSSGSCLDSLQDGLITACAWDSRINGEFFHQTTFSVPFTQVKSFINDIKSLVKIEPKSLFGLELHYGILMRYVTSSPAYLGKETEALDFDITYYRAKDPLTPRLYEDFIEEIEQIALFKYKALPHWGKNRNLAFDGVIKKYKNAPAFLKVKESYDPTGLFSSEWTDQILGIKGNTTIVKDGCALEGLCICSKDAHCAPTKGYLC
;
A
#
# COMPACT_ATOMS: atom_id res chain seq x y z
N MET A 1 -13.93 16.99 -7.32
CA MET A 1 -13.84 16.31 -8.63
C MET A 1 -14.07 14.82 -8.38
N MET A 2 -15.28 14.32 -8.66
CA MET A 2 -15.57 12.87 -8.70
C MET A 2 -15.62 12.48 -10.18
N SER A 3 -14.75 11.57 -10.59
CA SER A 3 -14.46 11.27 -12.01
C SER A 3 -15.20 10.04 -12.53
N SER A 4 -16.46 9.83 -12.12
CA SER A 4 -17.24 8.64 -12.49
C SER A 4 -18.76 8.91 -12.54
N GLY A 5 -19.15 10.05 -13.13
CA GLY A 5 -20.54 10.54 -13.10
C GLY A 5 -21.60 9.62 -13.72
N SER A 6 -21.28 8.77 -14.70
CA SER A 6 -22.32 8.03 -15.43
C SER A 6 -23.02 6.93 -14.62
N CYS A 7 -22.38 6.38 -13.58
CA CYS A 7 -22.97 5.34 -12.74
C CYS A 7 -23.74 5.88 -11.52
N LEU A 8 -23.63 7.18 -11.23
CA LEU A 8 -24.38 7.85 -10.16
C LEU A 8 -25.64 8.55 -10.67
N ASP A 9 -25.63 8.99 -11.93
CA ASP A 9 -26.74 9.71 -12.58
C ASP A 9 -27.69 8.78 -13.36
N SER A 10 -27.63 7.47 -13.10
CA SER A 10 -28.44 6.50 -13.84
C SER A 10 -29.92 6.51 -13.45
N LEU A 11 -30.77 6.06 -14.37
CA LEU A 11 -32.19 5.82 -14.09
C LEU A 11 -32.31 4.88 -12.88
N GLN A 12 -33.39 5.04 -12.10
CA GLN A 12 -33.67 4.14 -10.99
C GLN A 12 -34.06 2.75 -11.53
N ASP A 13 -33.04 1.99 -11.92
CA ASP A 13 -33.10 0.77 -12.73
C ASP A 13 -32.89 -0.50 -11.89
N GLY A 14 -32.97 -0.38 -10.56
CA GLY A 14 -32.68 -1.49 -9.65
C GLY A 14 -31.18 -1.74 -9.44
N LEU A 15 -30.33 -0.70 -9.56
CA LEU A 15 -28.87 -0.76 -9.36
C LEU A 15 -28.10 -1.48 -10.47
N ILE A 16 -28.71 -1.67 -11.65
CA ILE A 16 -28.08 -2.36 -12.78
C ILE A 16 -26.87 -1.57 -13.31
N THR A 17 -26.91 -0.26 -13.22
CA THR A 17 -25.87 0.68 -13.66
C THR A 17 -25.03 1.24 -12.51
N ALA A 18 -25.17 0.68 -11.31
CA ALA A 18 -24.40 1.12 -10.15
C ALA A 18 -22.90 0.94 -10.38
N CYS A 19 -22.11 1.87 -9.83
CA CYS A 19 -20.66 1.79 -9.94
C CYS A 19 -20.14 0.52 -9.25
N ALA A 20 -19.02 -0.03 -9.71
CA ALA A 20 -18.43 -1.21 -9.08
C ALA A 20 -18.09 -1.00 -7.59
N TRP A 21 -17.82 0.23 -7.16
CA TRP A 21 -17.58 0.59 -5.76
C TRP A 21 -18.84 1.05 -5.00
N ASP A 22 -20.04 0.89 -5.56
CA ASP A 22 -21.29 1.24 -4.88
C ASP A 22 -21.55 0.26 -3.72
N SER A 23 -21.76 0.80 -2.52
CA SER A 23 -21.88 0.01 -1.28
C SER A 23 -23.17 -0.82 -1.20
N ARG A 24 -24.16 -0.54 -2.06
CA ARG A 24 -25.43 -1.26 -2.11
C ARG A 24 -25.34 -2.56 -2.91
N ILE A 25 -24.28 -2.73 -3.69
CA ILE A 25 -24.01 -3.95 -4.45
C ILE A 25 -22.77 -4.65 -3.90
N ASN A 26 -22.66 -5.96 -4.15
CA ASN A 26 -21.44 -6.71 -3.85
C ASN A 26 -20.43 -6.58 -5.01
N GLY A 27 -19.99 -5.35 -5.27
CA GLY A 27 -19.07 -5.03 -6.35
C GLY A 27 -17.60 -5.23 -5.97
N GLU A 28 -16.74 -4.35 -6.47
CA GLU A 28 -15.30 -4.41 -6.28
C GLU A 28 -14.90 -4.16 -4.82
N PHE A 29 -14.10 -5.07 -4.28
CA PHE A 29 -13.48 -4.94 -2.97
C PHE A 29 -12.04 -5.46 -3.05
N PHE A 30 -11.09 -4.53 -3.13
CA PHE A 30 -9.68 -4.80 -3.36
C PHE A 30 -8.82 -3.94 -2.44
N HIS A 31 -7.55 -4.30 -2.35
CA HIS A 31 -6.52 -3.41 -1.86
C HIS A 31 -5.54 -3.08 -3.00
N GLN A 32 -4.96 -1.90 -2.94
CA GLN A 32 -3.93 -1.48 -3.86
C GLN A 32 -2.71 -1.04 -3.06
N THR A 33 -1.59 -1.74 -3.23
CA THR A 33 -0.28 -1.36 -2.71
C THR A 33 0.44 -0.56 -3.78
N THR A 34 0.88 0.65 -3.46
CA THR A 34 1.63 1.49 -4.41
C THR A 34 2.91 2.01 -3.82
N PHE A 35 4.03 1.80 -4.51
CA PHE A 35 5.32 2.35 -4.11
C PHE A 35 6.08 2.89 -5.31
N SER A 36 7.05 3.75 -5.02
CA SER A 36 7.84 4.48 -6.01
C SER A 36 9.30 4.09 -5.89
N VAL A 37 9.84 3.45 -6.93
CA VAL A 37 11.25 3.07 -7.01
C VAL A 37 12.01 4.14 -7.78
N PRO A 38 13.13 4.68 -7.26
CA PRO A 38 13.96 5.63 -8.00
C PRO A 38 14.34 5.06 -9.37
N PHE A 39 14.24 5.88 -10.41
CA PHE A 39 14.38 5.41 -11.79
C PHE A 39 15.71 4.66 -12.04
N THR A 40 16.79 5.12 -11.39
CA THR A 40 18.12 4.51 -11.44
C THR A 40 18.19 3.08 -10.91
N GLN A 41 17.21 2.64 -10.12
CA GLN A 41 17.18 1.34 -9.45
C GLN A 41 16.12 0.38 -10.04
N VAL A 42 15.24 0.87 -10.91
CA VAL A 42 14.10 0.10 -11.46
C VAL A 42 14.53 -1.22 -12.11
N LYS A 43 15.63 -1.21 -12.89
CA LYS A 43 16.13 -2.43 -13.54
C LYS A 43 16.52 -3.51 -12.53
N SER A 44 17.24 -3.12 -11.48
CA SER A 44 17.65 -4.05 -10.42
C SER A 44 16.43 -4.58 -9.66
N PHE A 45 15.49 -3.70 -9.33
CA PHE A 45 14.25 -4.06 -8.66
C PHE A 45 13.44 -5.09 -9.47
N ILE A 46 13.23 -4.87 -10.77
CA ILE A 46 12.53 -5.81 -11.65
C ILE A 46 13.26 -7.16 -11.73
N ASN A 47 14.61 -7.17 -11.70
CA ASN A 47 15.38 -8.41 -11.71
C ASN A 47 15.21 -9.23 -10.43
N ASP A 48 15.08 -8.57 -9.27
CA ASP A 48 14.76 -9.26 -8.02
C ASP A 48 13.36 -9.88 -8.06
N ILE A 49 12.35 -9.13 -8.53
CA ILE A 49 11.00 -9.67 -8.71
C ILE A 49 11.02 -10.88 -9.66
N LYS A 50 11.73 -10.77 -10.79
CA LYS A 50 11.87 -11.90 -11.72
C LYS A 50 12.55 -13.11 -11.07
N SER A 51 13.44 -12.90 -10.12
CA SER A 51 14.10 -13.98 -9.39
C SER A 51 13.15 -14.63 -8.38
N LEU A 52 12.32 -13.82 -7.71
CA LEU A 52 11.25 -14.30 -6.84
C LEU A 52 10.21 -15.14 -7.61
N VAL A 53 9.72 -14.65 -8.74
CA VAL A 53 8.71 -15.34 -9.58
C VAL A 53 9.23 -16.65 -10.17
N LYS A 54 10.55 -16.86 -10.27
CA LYS A 54 11.10 -18.16 -10.69
C LYS A 54 10.86 -19.28 -9.67
N ILE A 55 10.63 -18.96 -8.40
CA ILE A 55 10.34 -19.93 -7.35
C ILE A 55 8.97 -20.54 -7.58
N GLU A 56 7.96 -19.71 -7.84
CA GLU A 56 6.61 -20.13 -8.20
C GLU A 56 6.11 -19.28 -9.39
N PRO A 57 6.15 -19.79 -10.63
CA PRO A 57 5.77 -19.04 -11.82
C PRO A 57 4.33 -18.52 -11.83
N LYS A 58 3.44 -19.11 -11.02
CA LYS A 58 2.03 -18.70 -10.91
C LYS A 58 1.78 -17.66 -9.82
N SER A 59 2.82 -17.26 -9.09
CA SER A 59 2.74 -16.35 -7.92
C SER A 59 2.01 -15.04 -8.18
N LEU A 60 1.99 -14.54 -9.42
CA LEU A 60 1.32 -13.28 -9.77
C LEU A 60 -0.08 -13.46 -10.39
N PHE A 61 -0.59 -14.68 -10.53
CA PHE A 61 -1.87 -14.95 -11.20
C PHE A 61 -3.06 -14.25 -10.53
N GLY A 62 -3.00 -14.04 -9.21
CA GLY A 62 -4.02 -13.30 -8.47
C GLY A 62 -4.15 -11.83 -8.88
N LEU A 63 -3.08 -11.23 -9.43
CA LEU A 63 -3.06 -9.81 -9.81
C LEU A 63 -3.82 -9.54 -11.11
N GLU A 64 -3.77 -10.46 -12.08
CA GLU A 64 -4.42 -10.30 -13.39
C GLU A 64 -5.94 -10.13 -13.28
N LEU A 65 -6.55 -10.69 -12.24
CA LEU A 65 -7.98 -10.54 -11.96
C LEU A 65 -8.36 -9.14 -11.47
N HIS A 66 -7.38 -8.34 -11.07
CA HIS A 66 -7.56 -7.06 -10.39
C HIS A 66 -6.61 -5.99 -10.95
N TYR A 67 -6.59 -5.77 -12.28
CA TYR A 67 -5.78 -4.74 -12.97
C TYR A 67 -4.26 -4.99 -13.11
N GLY A 68 -3.73 -6.08 -12.56
CA GLY A 68 -2.31 -6.43 -12.69
C GLY A 68 -1.38 -5.43 -11.99
N ILE A 69 -0.20 -5.23 -12.57
CA ILE A 69 0.79 -4.25 -12.11
C ILE A 69 0.78 -3.04 -13.06
N LEU A 70 0.28 -1.91 -12.59
CA LEU A 70 0.30 -0.66 -13.35
C LEU A 70 1.58 0.11 -13.03
N MET A 71 2.32 0.48 -14.07
CA MET A 71 3.57 1.26 -13.95
C MET A 71 3.40 2.66 -14.52
N ARG A 72 3.83 3.68 -13.77
CA ARG A 72 3.67 5.10 -14.16
C ARG A 72 4.93 5.90 -13.86
N TYR A 73 5.41 6.67 -14.83
CA TYR A 73 6.54 7.58 -14.65
C TYR A 73 6.10 8.79 -13.82
N VAL A 74 6.90 9.15 -12.82
CA VAL A 74 6.64 10.29 -11.95
C VAL A 74 7.90 11.14 -11.84
N THR A 75 7.74 12.45 -12.06
CA THR A 75 8.84 13.41 -11.92
C THR A 75 9.06 13.81 -10.45
N SER A 76 10.21 14.42 -10.18
CA SER A 76 10.53 14.98 -8.86
C SER A 76 9.54 16.10 -8.47
N SER A 77 9.35 16.32 -7.17
CA SER A 77 8.48 17.34 -6.61
C SER A 77 9.20 18.17 -5.55
N PRO A 78 9.03 19.50 -5.52
CA PRO A 78 9.59 20.35 -4.48
C PRO A 78 8.80 20.30 -3.16
N ALA A 79 7.69 19.56 -3.08
CA ALA A 79 6.91 19.43 -1.85
C ALA A 79 7.74 18.78 -0.73
N TYR A 80 7.46 19.14 0.53
CA TYR A 80 8.25 18.64 1.67
C TYR A 80 8.22 17.11 1.81
N LEU A 81 7.07 16.49 1.57
CA LEU A 81 6.88 15.04 1.52
C LEU A 81 6.78 14.54 0.07
N GLY A 82 7.42 15.26 -0.86
CA GLY A 82 7.51 14.92 -2.28
C GLY A 82 8.67 13.98 -2.59
N LYS A 83 8.69 13.48 -3.82
CA LYS A 83 9.77 12.66 -4.36
C LYS A 83 10.93 13.54 -4.81
N GLU A 84 12.15 13.28 -4.36
CA GLU A 84 13.32 14.09 -4.74
C GLU A 84 13.82 13.81 -6.15
N THR A 85 13.61 12.60 -6.65
CA THR A 85 14.07 12.16 -7.96
C THR A 85 12.93 11.64 -8.80
N GLU A 86 13.14 11.54 -10.10
CA GLU A 86 12.28 10.77 -10.98
C GLU A 86 12.20 9.31 -10.50
N ALA A 87 11.00 8.75 -10.61
CA ALA A 87 10.69 7.42 -10.13
C ALA A 87 9.70 6.73 -11.08
N LEU A 88 9.63 5.41 -10.95
CA LEU A 88 8.54 4.63 -11.50
C LEU A 88 7.64 4.21 -10.34
N ASP A 89 6.38 4.62 -10.38
CA ASP A 89 5.34 4.14 -9.48
C ASP A 89 4.88 2.77 -9.97
N PHE A 90 4.80 1.81 -9.05
CA PHE A 90 4.20 0.50 -9.25
C PHE A 90 2.93 0.44 -8.40
N ASP A 91 1.78 0.35 -9.04
CA ASP A 91 0.51 0.04 -8.37
C ASP A 91 0.21 -1.45 -8.56
N ILE A 92 0.09 -2.16 -7.44
CA ILE A 92 -0.24 -3.59 -7.40
C ILE A 92 -1.62 -3.69 -6.75
N THR A 93 -2.61 -4.07 -7.55
CA THR A 93 -3.99 -4.21 -7.09
C THR A 93 -4.32 -5.69 -6.95
N TYR A 94 -4.91 -6.07 -5.82
CA TYR A 94 -5.19 -7.47 -5.50
C TYR A 94 -6.46 -7.65 -4.66
N TYR A 95 -7.02 -8.85 -4.71
CA TYR A 95 -8.13 -9.26 -3.86
C TYR A 95 -7.79 -9.06 -2.38
N ARG A 96 -8.72 -8.46 -1.63
CA ARG A 96 -8.66 -8.36 -0.17
C ARG A 96 -9.96 -8.89 0.39
N ALA A 97 -9.91 -9.92 1.24
CA ALA A 97 -11.11 -10.49 1.83
C ALA A 97 -11.77 -9.51 2.81
N LYS A 98 -13.10 -9.62 2.99
CA LYS A 98 -13.80 -8.83 4.04
C LYS A 98 -13.34 -9.23 5.44
N ASP A 99 -13.11 -10.52 5.66
CA ASP A 99 -12.47 -11.05 6.88
C ASP A 99 -10.95 -10.82 6.81
N PRO A 100 -10.37 -10.00 7.70
CA PRO A 100 -8.93 -9.70 7.72
C PRO A 100 -8.05 -10.92 8.05
N LEU A 101 -8.63 -12.01 8.56
CA LEU A 101 -7.90 -13.25 8.86
C LEU A 101 -7.96 -14.26 7.71
N THR A 102 -8.53 -13.90 6.56
CA THR A 102 -8.57 -14.78 5.38
C THR A 102 -7.40 -14.47 4.45
N PRO A 103 -6.44 -15.41 4.29
CA PRO A 103 -5.32 -15.20 3.40
C PRO A 103 -5.76 -15.14 1.94
N ARG A 104 -5.00 -14.42 1.12
CA ARG A 104 -5.20 -14.34 -0.34
C ARG A 104 -4.23 -15.28 -1.07
N LEU A 105 -4.55 -15.55 -2.34
CA LEU A 105 -3.73 -16.37 -3.22
C LEU A 105 -2.34 -15.72 -3.40
N TYR A 106 -1.28 -16.48 -3.11
CA TYR A 106 0.13 -16.04 -3.18
C TYR A 106 0.42 -14.73 -2.42
N GLU A 107 -0.23 -14.56 -1.27
CA GLU A 107 -0.05 -13.41 -0.38
C GLU A 107 1.41 -13.14 -0.03
N ASP A 108 2.15 -14.19 0.30
CA ASP A 108 3.58 -14.21 0.60
C ASP A 108 4.42 -13.57 -0.51
N PHE A 109 4.15 -13.90 -1.78
CA PHE A 109 4.88 -13.31 -2.91
C PHE A 109 4.59 -11.81 -3.06
N ILE A 110 3.34 -11.39 -2.89
CA ILE A 110 2.98 -9.97 -2.99
C ILE A 110 3.60 -9.17 -1.84
N GLU A 111 3.63 -9.74 -0.65
CA GLU A 111 4.23 -9.12 0.53
C GLU A 111 5.75 -9.08 0.44
N GLU A 112 6.39 -10.11 -0.10
CA GLU A 112 7.83 -10.10 -0.35
C GLU A 112 8.20 -9.03 -1.40
N ILE A 113 7.39 -8.82 -2.45
CA ILE A 113 7.60 -7.73 -3.42
C ILE A 113 7.52 -6.36 -2.72
N GLU A 114 6.51 -6.15 -1.87
CA GLU A 114 6.35 -4.94 -1.06
C GLU A 114 7.58 -4.72 -0.16
N GLN A 115 8.05 -5.76 0.54
CA GLN A 115 9.21 -5.70 1.43
C GLN A 115 10.52 -5.42 0.68
N ILE A 116 10.77 -6.09 -0.47
CA ILE A 116 11.91 -5.81 -1.33
C ILE A 116 11.90 -4.34 -1.76
N ALA A 117 10.75 -3.83 -2.22
CA ALA A 117 10.64 -2.44 -2.63
C ALA A 117 10.96 -1.47 -1.48
N LEU A 118 10.28 -1.63 -0.35
CA LEU A 118 10.33 -0.67 0.76
C LEU A 118 11.64 -0.70 1.55
N PHE A 119 12.22 -1.89 1.75
CA PHE A 119 13.38 -2.07 2.62
C PHE A 119 14.69 -2.16 1.83
N LYS A 120 14.77 -2.98 0.77
CA LYS A 120 15.98 -3.10 -0.05
C LYS A 120 16.19 -1.87 -0.94
N TYR A 121 15.15 -1.44 -1.64
CA TYR A 121 15.23 -0.32 -2.59
C TYR A 121 14.86 1.04 -1.99
N LYS A 122 14.47 1.06 -0.71
CA LYS A 122 14.03 2.27 0.00
C LYS A 122 12.93 3.02 -0.75
N ALA A 123 12.07 2.30 -1.45
CA ALA A 123 10.96 2.88 -2.20
C ALA A 123 10.07 3.74 -1.28
N LEU A 124 9.47 4.77 -1.85
CA LEU A 124 8.52 5.63 -1.14
C LEU A 124 7.11 5.05 -1.31
N PRO A 125 6.38 4.76 -0.22
CA PRO A 125 4.99 4.34 -0.34
C PRO A 125 4.11 5.51 -0.77
N HIS A 126 3.07 5.22 -1.54
CA HIS A 126 1.99 6.16 -1.78
C HIS A 126 1.14 6.34 -0.51
N TRP A 127 0.98 7.58 -0.05
CA TRP A 127 0.30 7.91 1.22
C TRP A 127 -1.13 7.38 1.35
N GLY A 128 -1.88 7.27 0.24
CA GLY A 128 -3.27 6.81 0.23
C GLY A 128 -3.51 5.38 -0.24
N LYS A 129 -2.47 4.57 -0.45
CA LYS A 129 -2.58 3.23 -1.09
C LYS A 129 -1.63 2.20 -0.48
N ASN A 130 -1.49 2.18 0.84
CA ASN A 130 -0.61 1.23 1.54
C ASN A 130 -1.15 0.89 2.92
N ARG A 131 -0.56 -0.15 3.52
CA ARG A 131 -0.82 -0.64 4.88
C ARG A 131 0.25 -0.14 5.85
N ASN A 132 0.04 -0.35 7.14
CA ASN A 132 0.86 0.22 8.22
C ASN A 132 2.37 -0.07 8.08
N LEU A 133 2.72 -1.28 7.66
CA LEU A 133 4.12 -1.70 7.49
C LEU A 133 4.88 -0.77 6.55
N ALA A 134 4.24 -0.29 5.49
CA ALA A 134 4.87 0.58 4.50
C ALA A 134 5.29 1.94 5.09
N PHE A 135 4.59 2.37 6.14
CA PHE A 135 4.84 3.65 6.79
C PHE A 135 5.81 3.55 7.96
N ASP A 136 6.32 2.36 8.30
CA ASP A 136 7.29 2.22 9.38
C ASP A 136 8.59 2.98 9.06
N GLY A 137 8.92 3.96 9.90
CA GLY A 137 10.06 4.85 9.73
C GLY A 137 10.04 5.69 8.44
N VAL A 138 8.92 5.74 7.71
CA VAL A 138 8.83 6.34 6.36
C VAL A 138 9.26 7.80 6.34
N ILE A 139 8.96 8.56 7.39
CA ILE A 139 9.26 9.98 7.47
C ILE A 139 10.75 10.26 7.33
N LYS A 140 11.60 9.32 7.75
CA LYS A 140 13.07 9.40 7.64
C LYS A 140 13.56 9.33 6.20
N LYS A 141 12.72 8.88 5.26
CA LYS A 141 13.03 8.85 3.82
C LYS A 141 12.86 10.23 3.16
N TYR A 142 12.24 11.21 3.84
CA TYR A 142 12.02 12.56 3.31
C TYR A 142 12.99 13.56 3.94
N LYS A 143 13.92 14.10 3.15
CA LYS A 143 14.91 15.10 3.61
C LYS A 143 14.27 16.34 4.24
N ASN A 144 13.13 16.77 3.70
CA ASN A 144 12.43 17.97 4.14
C ASN A 144 11.34 17.71 5.18
N ALA A 145 11.27 16.50 5.75
CA ALA A 145 10.33 16.20 6.84
C ALA A 145 10.41 17.16 8.04
N PRO A 146 11.60 17.59 8.51
CA PRO A 146 11.67 18.57 9.61
C PRO A 146 11.02 19.91 9.26
N ALA A 147 11.08 20.34 8.00
CA ALA A 147 10.42 21.56 7.56
C ALA A 147 8.90 21.37 7.50
N PHE A 148 8.43 20.21 7.02
CA PHE A 148 7.01 19.84 7.05
C PHE A 148 6.45 19.90 8.47
N LEU A 149 7.15 19.32 9.45
CA LEU A 149 6.70 19.29 10.85
C LEU A 149 6.58 20.69 11.45
N LYS A 150 7.52 21.59 11.15
CA LYS A 150 7.45 22.99 11.59
C LYS A 150 6.24 23.72 11.00
N VAL A 151 5.96 23.51 9.71
CA VAL A 151 4.78 24.09 9.06
C VAL A 151 3.49 23.50 9.65
N LYS A 152 3.43 22.18 9.84
CA LYS A 152 2.30 21.53 10.51
C LYS A 152 2.04 22.15 11.88
N GLU A 153 3.07 22.30 12.72
CA GLU A 153 2.95 22.89 14.06
C GLU A 153 2.50 24.36 14.02
N SER A 154 2.97 25.16 13.05
CA SER A 154 2.57 26.56 12.94
C SER A 154 1.10 26.74 12.53
N TYR A 155 0.58 25.85 11.68
CA TYR A 155 -0.79 25.94 11.17
C TYR A 155 -1.81 25.16 12.03
N ASP A 156 -1.36 24.15 12.77
CA ASP A 156 -2.19 23.32 13.64
C ASP A 156 -1.52 23.08 15.02
N PRO A 157 -1.33 24.15 15.82
CA PRO A 157 -0.61 24.07 17.10
C PRO A 157 -1.35 23.22 18.15
N THR A 158 -2.67 23.06 18.01
CA THR A 158 -3.49 22.24 18.90
C THR A 158 -3.67 20.80 18.41
N GLY A 159 -3.16 20.46 17.22
CA GLY A 159 -3.26 19.12 16.66
C GLY A 159 -4.68 18.71 16.24
N LEU A 160 -5.54 19.66 15.83
CA LEU A 160 -6.91 19.39 15.40
C LEU A 160 -6.97 18.41 14.22
N PHE A 161 -5.97 18.43 13.35
CA PHE A 161 -5.86 17.53 12.19
C PHE A 161 -4.91 16.36 12.42
N SER A 162 -4.61 16.06 13.69
CA SER A 162 -3.72 14.98 14.08
C SER A 162 -4.49 13.84 14.74
N SER A 163 -4.01 12.62 14.53
CA SER A 163 -4.45 11.41 15.18
C SER A 163 -3.25 10.60 15.66
N GLU A 164 -3.50 9.59 16.49
CA GLU A 164 -2.45 8.65 16.91
C GLU A 164 -1.70 8.07 15.70
N TRP A 165 -2.44 7.69 14.66
CA TRP A 165 -1.85 7.13 13.44
C TRP A 165 -1.01 8.16 12.68
N THR A 166 -1.45 9.42 12.56
CA THR A 166 -0.62 10.44 11.88
C THR A 166 0.66 10.74 12.66
N ASP A 167 0.60 10.70 13.99
CA ASP A 167 1.79 10.91 14.83
C ASP A 167 2.80 9.77 14.68
N GLN A 168 2.31 8.53 14.50
CA GLN A 168 3.15 7.36 14.23
C GLN A 168 3.86 7.47 12.87
N ILE A 169 3.11 7.72 11.78
CA ILE A 169 3.72 7.79 10.43
C ILE A 169 4.66 9.00 10.27
N LEU A 170 4.41 10.08 11.00
CA LEU A 170 5.26 11.28 11.02
C LEU A 170 6.43 11.16 12.01
N GLY A 171 6.56 10.04 12.72
CA GLY A 171 7.64 9.80 13.67
C GLY A 171 7.64 10.74 14.88
N ILE A 172 6.47 11.31 15.22
CA ILE A 172 6.27 12.17 16.38
C ILE A 172 6.14 11.31 17.64
N LYS A 173 5.28 10.28 17.59
CA LYS A 173 5.00 9.40 18.72
C LYS A 173 4.48 8.04 18.26
N GLY A 174 4.97 6.98 18.93
CA GLY A 174 4.54 5.60 18.67
C GLY A 174 5.18 4.99 17.42
N ASN A 175 4.70 3.81 17.05
CA ASN A 175 5.16 3.05 15.88
C ASN A 175 3.95 2.66 15.03
N THR A 176 4.14 2.51 13.72
CA THR A 176 3.07 2.09 12.81
C THR A 176 2.80 0.59 12.88
N THR A 177 3.81 -0.20 13.25
CA THR A 177 3.72 -1.66 13.36
C THR A 177 2.82 -2.07 14.53
N ILE A 178 1.85 -2.95 14.26
CA ILE A 178 0.96 -3.52 15.26
C ILE A 178 1.14 -5.04 15.26
N VAL A 179 1.73 -5.58 16.32
CA VAL A 179 1.97 -7.02 16.47
C VAL A 179 0.83 -7.66 17.24
N LYS A 180 0.12 -8.58 16.58
CA LYS A 180 -0.97 -9.40 17.13
C LYS A 180 -1.17 -10.62 16.21
N ASP A 181 -1.98 -11.58 16.64
CA ASP A 181 -2.31 -12.72 15.79
C ASP A 181 -2.98 -12.23 14.48
N GLY A 182 -2.53 -12.78 13.35
CA GLY A 182 -2.98 -12.39 12.01
C GLY A 182 -2.53 -11.01 11.52
N CYS A 183 -1.59 -10.34 12.19
CA CYS A 183 -1.19 -8.98 11.82
C CYS A 183 -0.58 -8.85 10.41
N ALA A 184 0.06 -9.90 9.88
CA ALA A 184 0.73 -9.83 8.59
C ALA A 184 -0.26 -9.73 7.42
N LEU A 185 -1.40 -10.41 7.53
CA LEU A 185 -2.43 -10.44 6.47
C LEU A 185 -2.97 -9.05 6.11
N GLU A 186 -3.02 -8.16 7.10
CA GLU A 186 -3.45 -6.77 6.95
C GLU A 186 -2.27 -5.81 6.86
N GLY A 187 -1.05 -6.30 6.61
CA GLY A 187 0.16 -5.49 6.47
C GLY A 187 0.44 -4.63 7.70
N LEU A 188 0.07 -5.12 8.89
CA LEU A 188 0.30 -4.43 10.15
C LEU A 188 1.67 -4.75 10.75
N CYS A 189 2.24 -5.90 10.37
CA CYS A 189 3.54 -6.39 10.82
C CYS A 189 4.18 -7.24 9.71
N ILE A 190 5.47 -7.54 9.85
CA ILE A 190 6.12 -8.60 9.05
C ILE A 190 5.78 -9.95 9.68
N CYS A 191 5.34 -10.92 8.87
CA CYS A 191 5.19 -12.28 9.35
C CYS A 191 6.57 -12.82 9.77
N SER A 192 6.70 -13.14 11.06
CA SER A 192 7.94 -13.63 11.68
C SER A 192 7.71 -14.82 12.61
N LYS A 193 6.43 -15.19 12.78
CA LYS A 193 5.93 -16.33 13.52
C LYS A 193 4.64 -16.75 12.84
N ASP A 194 4.32 -18.03 12.85
CA ASP A 194 3.07 -18.56 12.29
C ASP A 194 1.84 -17.80 12.79
N ALA A 195 1.80 -17.42 14.07
CA ALA A 195 0.70 -16.66 14.65
C ALA A 195 0.44 -15.29 13.99
N HIS A 196 1.45 -14.65 13.40
CA HIS A 196 1.27 -13.38 12.67
C HIS A 196 0.58 -13.60 11.31
N CYS A 197 0.66 -14.80 10.76
CA CYS A 197 0.01 -15.26 9.54
C CYS A 197 -1.37 -15.88 9.87
N ALA A 198 -1.82 -16.91 9.14
CA ALA A 198 -3.07 -17.62 9.42
C ALA A 198 -2.84 -19.14 9.43
N PRO A 199 -2.23 -19.68 10.51
CA PRO A 199 -1.81 -21.07 10.55
C PRO A 199 -3.00 -22.03 10.54
N THR A 200 -4.12 -21.61 11.12
CA THR A 200 -5.40 -22.35 11.08
C THR A 200 -5.99 -22.49 9.67
N LYS A 201 -5.52 -21.68 8.73
CA LYS A 201 -5.89 -21.72 7.30
C LYS A 201 -4.72 -22.20 6.42
N GLY A 202 -3.65 -22.72 7.02
CA GLY A 202 -2.48 -23.26 6.30
C GLY A 202 -1.52 -22.20 5.76
N TYR A 203 -1.67 -20.92 6.15
CA TYR A 203 -0.75 -19.85 5.79
C TYR A 203 0.24 -19.61 6.93
N LEU A 204 1.50 -19.96 6.71
CA LEU A 204 2.56 -20.03 7.72
C LEU A 204 3.70 -19.06 7.37
N CYS A 205 4.57 -18.80 8.35
CA CYS A 205 5.73 -17.94 8.20
C CYS A 205 6.89 -18.64 7.47
#